data_AF-M5SGA0-F1
#
_entry.id   AF-M5SGA0-F1
#
_cell.length_a   1.000
_cell.length_b   1.000
_cell.length_c   1.000
_cell.angle_alpha   90.00
_cell.angle_beta   90.00
_cell.angle_gamma   90.00
#
_symmetry.space_group_name_H-M   'P 1'
#
loop_
_entity.id
_entity.type
_entity.pdbx_description
1 polymer ?
#
loop_
_entity_poly.entity_id
_entity_poly.type
_entity_poly.pdbx_seq_one_letter_code
_entity_poly.pdbx_strand_id
1 'polypeptide(L)'
;MLKAKTRIFIACLLITQFEVANAQESQQTSNTPKPVVFDTQQDRQHMLDQLGITKLRPGKSGNADDPNAANTDESKANPYPNPRTTPPASNVQPLPAVRKSQTKCESSVQRQ
;
A
#
# COMPACT_ATOMS: atom_id res chain seq x y z
N MET A 1 9.91 70.32 26.49
CA MET A 1 10.16 69.58 25.23
C MET A 1 10.59 68.11 25.41
N LEU A 2 10.95 67.66 26.61
CA LEU A 2 11.42 66.28 26.84
C LEU A 2 10.32 65.21 26.80
N LYS A 3 9.07 65.58 27.13
CA LYS A 3 7.90 64.67 27.20
C LYS A 3 7.45 64.12 25.83
N ALA A 4 7.70 64.84 24.74
CA ALA A 4 7.37 64.39 23.38
C ALA A 4 8.44 63.45 22.82
N LYS A 5 9.72 63.71 23.13
CA LYS A 5 10.86 62.90 22.68
C LYS A 5 10.87 61.51 23.33
N THR A 6 10.48 61.40 24.61
CA THR A 6 10.34 60.10 25.30
C THR A 6 9.15 59.28 24.77
N ARG A 7 8.05 59.93 24.36
CA ARG A 7 6.90 59.23 23.76
C ARG A 7 7.18 58.73 22.34
N ILE A 8 7.93 59.50 21.56
CA ILE A 8 8.37 59.10 20.21
C ILE A 8 9.38 57.95 20.30
N PHE A 9 10.29 57.97 21.28
CA PHE A 9 11.23 56.87 21.51
C PHE A 9 10.55 55.58 21.99
N ILE A 10 9.57 55.67 22.90
CA ILE A 10 8.80 54.50 23.37
C ILE A 10 7.91 53.94 22.25
N ALA A 11 7.31 54.80 21.41
CA ALA A 11 6.56 54.35 20.24
C ALA A 11 7.47 53.63 19.23
N CYS A 12 8.68 54.12 19.00
CA CYS A 12 9.63 53.51 18.06
C CYS A 12 10.19 52.17 18.59
N LEU A 13 10.43 52.05 19.90
CA LEU A 13 10.93 50.83 20.54
C LEU A 13 9.88 49.70 20.65
N LEU A 14 8.59 50.04 20.56
CA LEU A 14 7.50 49.06 20.49
C LEU A 14 7.21 48.58 19.05
N ILE A 15 7.63 49.33 18.03
CA ILE A 15 7.42 48.98 16.61
C ILE A 15 8.53 48.02 16.11
N THR A 16 9.73 48.02 16.71
CA THR A 16 10.86 47.17 16.26
C THR A 16 10.87 45.74 16.80
N GLN A 17 9.98 45.38 17.75
CA GLN A 17 9.98 44.05 18.39
C GLN A 17 8.90 43.10 17.85
N PHE A 18 8.15 43.50 16.83
CA PHE A 18 7.09 42.71 16.22
C PHE A 18 7.51 42.08 14.89
N GLU A 19 8.72 41.53 14.80
CA GLU A 19 9.26 41.00 13.53
C GLU A 19 9.97 39.63 13.67
N VAL A 20 9.77 38.87 14.75
CA VAL A 20 10.27 37.48 14.81
C VAL A 20 9.28 36.55 15.51
N ALA A 21 8.16 36.25 14.84
CA ALA A 21 7.43 34.98 15.01
C ALA A 21 6.31 34.81 13.95
N ASN A 22 6.51 35.24 12.70
CA ASN A 22 5.82 34.56 11.61
C ASN A 22 6.57 33.24 11.41
N ALA A 23 6.23 32.24 12.24
CA ALA A 23 6.53 30.86 11.91
C ALA A 23 6.04 30.66 10.47
N GLN A 24 6.90 30.14 9.62
CA GLN A 24 6.59 29.84 8.23
C GLN A 24 5.45 28.82 8.23
N GLU A 25 4.21 29.30 8.26
CA GLU A 25 3.09 28.58 7.68
C GLU A 25 3.39 28.63 6.18
N SER A 26 4.17 27.65 5.75
CA SER A 26 4.34 27.32 4.36
C SER A 26 2.92 27.20 3.80
N GLN A 27 2.46 28.27 3.15
CA GLN A 27 1.41 28.24 2.16
C GLN A 27 1.95 27.38 1.00
N GLN A 28 2.10 26.08 1.27
CA GLN A 28 1.97 25.07 0.26
C GLN A 28 0.49 25.14 -0.11
N THR A 29 0.15 26.13 -0.94
CA THR A 29 -0.85 25.94 -1.96
C THR A 29 -0.46 24.61 -2.58
N SER A 30 -1.16 23.57 -2.16
CA SER A 30 -0.85 22.21 -2.51
C SER A 30 -1.23 22.07 -3.98
N ASN A 31 -0.35 22.57 -4.84
CA ASN A 31 -0.25 22.26 -6.27
C ASN A 31 0.17 20.78 -6.44
N THR A 32 -0.23 19.91 -5.52
CA THR A 32 -0.26 18.48 -5.70
C THR A 32 -1.48 18.22 -6.57
N PRO A 33 -1.31 17.81 -7.84
CA PRO A 33 -2.46 17.41 -8.64
C PRO A 33 -3.21 16.33 -7.88
N LYS A 34 -4.54 16.48 -7.81
CA LYS A 34 -5.39 15.46 -7.19
C LYS A 34 -5.08 14.11 -7.85
N PRO A 35 -4.94 13.01 -7.08
CA PRO A 35 -4.70 11.70 -7.65
C PRO A 35 -5.73 11.40 -8.72
N VAL A 36 -5.27 10.98 -9.90
CA VAL A 36 -6.16 10.57 -10.99
C VAL A 36 -6.84 9.28 -10.53
N VAL A 37 -8.15 9.32 -10.35
CA VAL A 37 -8.95 8.15 -10.00
C VAL A 37 -9.40 7.50 -11.31
N PHE A 38 -8.89 6.30 -11.58
CA PHE A 38 -9.33 5.50 -12.72
C PHE A 38 -10.54 4.65 -12.34
N ASP A 39 -11.45 4.47 -13.29
CA ASP A 39 -12.43 3.38 -13.23
C ASP A 39 -11.74 2.02 -13.45
N THR A 40 -12.36 0.93 -13.02
CA THR A 40 -11.80 -0.43 -13.05
C THR A 40 -11.39 -0.86 -14.47
N GLN A 41 -12.18 -0.48 -15.48
CA GLN A 41 -11.86 -0.78 -16.88
C GLN A 41 -10.67 0.05 -17.38
N GLN A 42 -10.57 1.31 -16.96
CA GLN A 42 -9.48 2.21 -17.34
C GLN A 42 -8.15 1.79 -16.70
N ASP A 43 -8.19 1.45 -15.42
CA ASP A 43 -7.03 0.93 -14.69
C ASP A 43 -6.51 -0.37 -15.33
N ARG A 44 -7.42 -1.30 -15.65
CA ARG A 44 -7.07 -2.52 -16.37
C ARG A 44 -6.39 -2.23 -17.71
N GLN A 45 -6.94 -1.33 -18.52
CA GLN A 45 -6.35 -1.00 -19.81
C GLN A 45 -4.97 -0.38 -19.64
N HIS A 46 -4.82 0.56 -18.71
CA HIS A 46 -3.55 1.19 -18.42
C HIS A 46 -2.50 0.16 -17.96
N MET A 47 -2.87 -0.80 -17.11
CA MET A 47 -1.97 -1.92 -16.76
C MET A 47 -1.61 -2.79 -17.97
N LEU A 48 -2.56 -3.11 -18.85
CA LEU A 48 -2.29 -3.88 -20.07
C LEU A 48 -1.28 -3.15 -20.97
N ASP A 49 -1.44 -1.84 -21.12
CA ASP A 49 -0.57 -0.99 -21.94
C ASP A 49 0.85 -0.93 -21.35
N GLN A 50 0.97 -0.76 -20.02
CA GLN A 50 2.27 -0.75 -19.32
C GLN A 50 3.03 -2.07 -19.45
N LEU A 51 2.32 -3.20 -19.43
CA LEU A 51 2.91 -4.54 -19.56
C LEU A 51 3.11 -4.97 -21.01
N GLY A 52 2.65 -4.18 -21.98
CA GLY A 52 2.66 -4.54 -23.40
C GLY A 52 1.77 -5.74 -23.75
N ILE A 53 0.70 -5.97 -22.96
CA ILE A 53 -0.23 -7.10 -23.17
C ILE A 53 -1.29 -6.68 -24.19
N THR A 54 -1.22 -7.24 -25.40
CA THR A 54 -2.15 -6.92 -26.49
C THR A 54 -3.50 -7.61 -26.38
N LYS A 55 -3.55 -8.80 -25.78
CA LYS A 55 -4.78 -9.56 -25.54
C LYS A 55 -4.65 -10.50 -24.36
N LEU A 56 -5.72 -10.61 -23.57
CA LEU A 56 -5.83 -11.62 -22.53
C LEU A 56 -6.49 -12.87 -23.09
N ARG A 57 -6.07 -14.04 -22.60
CA ARG A 57 -6.77 -15.29 -22.88
C ARG A 57 -8.14 -15.23 -22.21
N PRO A 58 -9.24 -15.57 -22.92
CA PRO A 58 -10.56 -15.64 -22.30
C PRO A 58 -10.52 -16.57 -21.08
N GLY A 59 -11.17 -16.16 -19.99
CA GLY A 59 -11.41 -17.04 -18.85
C GLY A 59 -12.25 -18.25 -19.26
N LYS A 60 -12.22 -19.31 -18.44
CA LYS A 60 -13.14 -20.43 -18.61
C LYS A 60 -14.54 -20.03 -18.16
N SER A 61 -15.57 -20.51 -18.86
CA SER A 61 -16.96 -20.37 -18.42
C SER A 61 -17.33 -21.44 -17.39
N GLY A 62 -18.26 -21.10 -16.49
CA GLY A 62 -18.87 -22.05 -15.56
C GLY A 62 -19.97 -22.90 -16.20
N ASN A 63 -20.49 -22.50 -17.37
CA ASN A 63 -21.49 -23.28 -18.10
C ASN A 63 -20.81 -24.40 -18.87
N ALA A 64 -21.37 -25.62 -18.83
CA ALA A 64 -20.81 -26.78 -19.49
C ALA A 64 -20.98 -26.75 -21.02
N ASP A 65 -22.00 -26.06 -21.51
CA ASP A 65 -22.34 -25.98 -22.93
C ASP A 65 -21.56 -24.87 -23.68
N ASP A 66 -20.83 -24.01 -22.95
CA ASP A 66 -20.06 -22.94 -23.56
C ASP A 66 -18.76 -23.47 -24.21
N PRO A 67 -18.32 -22.89 -25.34
CA PRO A 67 -17.11 -23.33 -26.04
C PRO A 67 -15.82 -23.22 -25.21
N ASN A 68 -15.82 -22.39 -24.17
CA ASN A 68 -14.73 -22.21 -23.22
C ASN A 68 -15.04 -22.79 -21.82
N ALA A 69 -15.88 -23.82 -21.73
CA ALA A 69 -16.23 -24.46 -20.46
C ALA A 69 -15.00 -24.84 -19.60
N ALA A 70 -15.19 -24.78 -18.28
CA ALA A 70 -14.24 -25.32 -17.33
C ALA A 70 -14.05 -26.82 -17.56
N ASN A 71 -12.83 -27.32 -17.33
CA ASN A 71 -12.59 -28.76 -17.43
C ASN A 71 -13.09 -29.44 -16.15
N THR A 72 -13.97 -30.41 -16.28
CA THR A 72 -14.49 -31.24 -15.18
C THR A 72 -13.86 -32.63 -15.13
N ASP A 73 -13.17 -33.06 -16.19
CA ASP A 73 -12.52 -34.36 -16.30
C ASP A 73 -11.14 -34.35 -15.62
N GLU A 74 -11.01 -35.10 -14.51
CA GLU A 74 -9.79 -35.18 -13.70
C GLU A 74 -8.59 -35.67 -14.50
N SER A 75 -8.80 -36.56 -15.48
CA SER A 75 -7.70 -37.12 -16.30
C SER A 75 -7.03 -36.06 -17.17
N LYS A 76 -7.77 -35.00 -17.54
CA LYS A 76 -7.29 -33.86 -18.34
C LYS A 76 -6.83 -32.68 -17.49
N ALA A 77 -6.99 -32.75 -16.18
CA ALA A 77 -6.67 -31.64 -15.28
C ALA A 77 -5.15 -31.44 -15.11
N ASN A 78 -4.34 -32.47 -15.35
CA ASN A 78 -2.90 -32.43 -15.10
C ASN A 78 -2.02 -32.66 -16.34
N PRO A 79 -2.04 -31.75 -17.34
CA PRO A 79 -1.13 -31.83 -18.48
C PRO A 79 0.30 -31.37 -18.17
N TYR A 80 0.55 -30.72 -17.02
CA TYR A 80 1.86 -30.18 -16.64
C TYR A 80 2.41 -30.90 -15.39
N PRO A 81 3.25 -31.94 -15.56
CA PRO A 81 3.65 -32.83 -14.47
C PRO A 81 4.70 -32.23 -13.50
N ASN A 82 5.25 -31.04 -13.79
CA ASN A 82 6.25 -30.39 -12.94
C ASN A 82 5.67 -29.13 -12.29
N PRO A 83 5.11 -29.24 -11.07
CA PRO A 83 4.77 -28.07 -10.28
C PRO A 83 6.07 -27.42 -9.81
N ARG A 84 6.41 -26.25 -10.38
CA ARG A 84 7.55 -25.38 -10.05
C ARG A 84 8.51 -26.04 -9.06
N THR A 85 9.46 -26.81 -9.59
CA THR A 85 10.59 -27.41 -8.86
C THR A 85 10.93 -26.57 -7.64
N THR A 86 10.58 -27.08 -6.46
CA THR A 86 11.24 -26.68 -5.23
C THR A 86 12.72 -26.88 -5.50
N PRO A 87 13.57 -25.84 -5.39
CA PRO A 87 15.00 -26.09 -5.49
C PRO A 87 15.31 -27.16 -4.44
N PRO A 88 16.02 -28.27 -4.80
CA PRO A 88 16.51 -29.17 -3.77
C PRO A 88 17.27 -28.27 -2.80
N ALA A 89 17.01 -28.38 -1.50
CA ALA A 89 17.60 -27.52 -0.49
C ALA A 89 19.12 -27.61 -0.54
N SER A 90 19.75 -26.83 -1.42
CA SER A 90 21.19 -26.70 -1.48
C SER A 90 21.54 -25.76 -0.34
N ASN A 91 21.78 -26.39 0.82
CA ASN A 91 22.37 -25.79 2.00
C ASN A 91 21.47 -24.88 2.87
N VAL A 92 20.34 -25.41 3.36
CA VAL A 92 19.63 -24.81 4.50
C VAL A 92 20.10 -25.51 5.78
N GLN A 93 20.87 -24.78 6.59
CA GLN A 93 21.22 -25.20 7.94
C GLN A 93 19.91 -25.35 8.75
N PRO A 94 19.69 -26.46 9.48
CA PRO A 94 18.44 -26.65 10.21
C PRO A 94 18.22 -25.51 11.19
N LEU A 95 17.07 -24.82 11.09
CA LEU A 95 16.67 -23.83 12.09
C LEU A 95 16.59 -24.54 13.45
N PRO A 96 17.24 -24.02 14.51
CA PRO A 96 17.19 -24.65 15.82
C PRO A 96 15.73 -24.73 16.29
N ALA A 97 15.35 -25.91 16.79
CA ALA A 97 14.00 -26.17 17.27
C ALA A 97 13.58 -25.13 18.31
N VAL A 98 12.61 -24.28 17.96
CA VAL A 98 11.93 -23.41 18.91
C VAL A 98 11.21 -24.32 19.91
N ARG A 99 11.64 -24.30 21.18
CA ARG A 99 10.98 -25.03 22.28
C ARG A 99 9.50 -24.65 22.30
N LYS A 100 8.62 -25.64 22.22
CA LYS A 100 7.16 -25.49 22.39
C LYS A 100 6.86 -25.09 23.84
N SER A 101 6.89 -23.80 24.15
CA SER A 101 6.31 -23.23 25.37
C SER A 101 4.93 -22.65 25.05
N GLN A 102 4.00 -23.51 24.62
CA GLN A 102 2.58 -23.16 24.49
C GLN A 102 1.74 -24.33 25.04
N THR A 103 1.70 -24.46 26.35
CA THR A 103 0.76 -25.34 27.06
C THR A 103 0.18 -24.62 28.29
N LYS A 104 -0.14 -23.32 28.16
CA LYS A 104 -0.84 -22.58 29.23
C LYS A 104 -1.99 -21.68 28.78
N CYS A 105 -2.38 -21.67 27.51
CA CYS A 105 -3.49 -20.82 27.04
C CYS A 105 -4.80 -21.58 26.79
N GLU A 106 -4.80 -22.93 26.76
CA GLU A 106 -6.00 -23.71 26.41
C GLU A 106 -6.98 -23.99 27.57
N SER A 107 -6.60 -23.75 28.83
CA SER A 107 -7.47 -24.12 29.97
C SER A 107 -8.55 -23.09 30.33
N SER A 108 -8.54 -21.88 29.76
CA SER A 108 -9.50 -20.82 30.14
C SER A 108 -10.71 -20.69 29.22
N VAL A 109 -10.79 -21.44 28.12
CA VAL A 109 -11.91 -21.35 27.15
C VAL A 109 -13.01 -22.39 27.42
N GLN A 110 -12.82 -23.32 28.36
CA GLN A 110 -13.79 -24.36 28.73
C GLN A 110 -14.65 -24.01 29.97
N ARG A 111 -14.66 -22.75 30.39
CA ARG A 111 -15.65 -22.25 31.35
C ARG A 111 -16.29 -20.96 30.84
N GLN A 112 -17.13 -21.11 29.83
CA GLN A 112 -18.29 -20.26 29.54
C GLN A 112 -19.32 -21.09 28.79
#